data_AF-A0A531CVA5-F1
#
_entry.id   AF-A0A531CVA5-F1
#
_cell.length_a   1.000
_cell.length_b   1.000
_cell.length_c   1.000
_cell.angle_alpha   90.00
_cell.angle_beta   90.00
_cell.angle_gamma   90.00
#
_symmetry.space_group_name_H-M   'P 1'
#
loop_
_entity.id
_entity.type
_entity.pdbx_description
1 polymer ?
#
loop_
_entity_poly.entity_id
_entity_poly.type
_entity_poly.pdbx_seq_one_letter_code
_entity_poly.pdbx_strand_id
1 'polypeptide(L)'
;MSVNFWKFGIAAALLLLPASLASAQEAPDADQTAALCHGGASICVSAKIPAVKATTQAVQSWMSPDVGAAWAAGYKGKGVTITIVDDFSSSSRFSGNFGIGTQYQRHGEWTREEASMIAPAAAIRSKDFSTSSAVPLARGLNVLNLSYGMYTTAGYSVNQIWWAPEESSIISYATKGSAIVSKAAGNDSIAVGGVTGGQQDYLDLALIGKPTAIFVGALSTNGTTSSKAQLAWYSNYAGSDPTVQSHFLVVGVEGDKTGLYGTSFAAPIISGYAAIIGSKFTKATPVQITNDLLNTARTDTLINYDPSIYGKGEASLSRALAPVSIR
;
A
#
# COMPACT_ATOMS: atom_id res chain seq x y z
N MET A 1 -18.01 -26.23 13.41
CA MET A 1 -18.90 -25.33 12.64
C MET A 1 -18.00 -24.45 11.78
N SER A 2 -18.15 -24.50 10.46
CA SER A 2 -17.35 -23.69 9.53
C SER A 2 -17.87 -22.25 9.58
N VAL A 3 -17.12 -21.34 10.19
CA VAL A 3 -17.45 -19.91 10.18
C VAL A 3 -16.87 -19.33 8.89
N ASN A 4 -17.72 -18.82 8.02
CA ASN A 4 -17.28 -18.19 6.77
C ASN A 4 -16.60 -16.85 7.12
N PHE A 5 -15.29 -16.77 6.96
CA PHE A 5 -14.53 -15.52 7.01
C PHE A 5 -14.58 -14.85 5.64
N TRP A 6 -15.01 -13.60 5.57
CA TRP A 6 -15.10 -12.86 4.31
C TRP A 6 -13.86 -11.98 4.16
N LYS A 7 -13.12 -12.16 3.07
CA LYS A 7 -12.08 -11.24 2.64
C LYS A 7 -12.75 -10.15 1.81
N PHE A 8 -12.65 -8.90 2.23
CA PHE A 8 -13.12 -7.77 1.44
C PHE A 8 -11.93 -6.97 0.94
N GLY A 9 -11.73 -6.94 -0.38
CA GLY A 9 -11.10 -5.78 -1.00
C GLY A 9 -12.09 -4.63 -0.87
N ILE A 10 -11.79 -3.65 -0.02
CA ILE A 10 -12.74 -2.58 0.29
C ILE A 10 -12.76 -1.60 -0.88
N ALA A 11 -13.57 -1.93 -1.90
CA ALA A 11 -14.11 -0.97 -2.84
C ALA A 11 -15.58 -0.72 -2.46
N ALA A 12 -15.81 -0.18 -1.25
CA ALA A 12 -17.16 0.17 -0.82
C ALA A 12 -17.56 1.54 -1.40
N ALA A 13 -18.32 1.44 -2.49
CA ALA A 13 -19.41 2.33 -2.91
C ALA A 13 -19.10 3.82 -3.14
N LEU A 14 -18.74 4.14 -4.39
CA LEU A 14 -19.05 5.43 -5.00
C LEU A 14 -20.58 5.54 -5.18
N LEU A 15 -21.22 6.50 -4.49
CA LEU A 15 -22.50 7.03 -4.94
C LEU A 15 -22.24 7.82 -6.23
N LEU A 16 -22.65 7.23 -7.35
CA LEU A 16 -22.57 7.83 -8.68
C LEU A 16 -23.42 9.11 -8.75
N LEU A 17 -22.78 10.25 -9.03
CA LEU A 17 -23.42 11.36 -9.72
C LEU A 17 -23.12 11.24 -11.22
N PRO A 18 -24.10 11.46 -12.12
CA PRO A 18 -23.98 11.10 -13.53
C PRO A 18 -23.14 12.13 -14.28
N ALA A 19 -22.04 11.69 -14.89
CA ALA A 19 -21.39 12.41 -15.98
C ALA A 19 -21.66 11.67 -17.30
N SER A 20 -22.15 12.43 -18.26
CA SER A 20 -22.65 12.05 -19.58
C SER A 20 -21.66 11.21 -20.40
N LEU A 21 -22.23 10.21 -21.08
CA LEU A 21 -21.62 9.34 -22.09
C LEU A 21 -21.10 10.13 -23.30
N ALA A 22 -19.85 9.86 -23.69
CA ALA A 22 -19.39 10.01 -25.06
C ALA A 22 -18.50 8.80 -25.41
N SER A 23 -18.98 8.03 -26.40
CA SER A 23 -18.36 6.84 -26.96
C SER A 23 -17.08 7.16 -27.74
N ALA A 24 -16.04 6.33 -27.58
CA ALA A 24 -14.97 6.21 -28.56
C ALA A 24 -14.41 4.78 -28.55
N GLN A 25 -14.19 4.28 -29.78
CA GLN A 25 -13.97 2.89 -30.15
C GLN A 25 -12.65 2.26 -29.66
N GLU A 26 -12.80 0.96 -29.40
CA GLU A 26 -11.87 -0.13 -29.17
C GLU A 26 -10.64 -0.15 -30.08
N ALA A 27 -9.45 -0.35 -29.50
CA ALA A 27 -8.24 -0.77 -30.20
C ALA A 27 -7.70 -2.06 -29.54
N PRO A 28 -7.21 -3.06 -30.30
CA PRO A 28 -6.93 -4.38 -29.76
C PRO A 28 -5.64 -4.44 -28.94
N ASP A 29 -5.72 -5.34 -27.96
CA ASP A 29 -4.78 -5.76 -26.93
C ASP A 29 -3.45 -6.31 -27.50
N ALA A 30 -2.34 -5.99 -26.83
CA ALA A 30 -0.99 -6.33 -27.25
C ALA A 30 -0.25 -7.08 -26.13
N ASP A 31 -0.69 -8.30 -25.81
CA ASP A 31 0.21 -9.31 -25.22
C ASP A 31 -0.32 -10.76 -25.33
N GLN A 32 -0.37 -11.27 -26.55
CA GLN A 32 -0.29 -12.72 -26.80
C GLN A 32 0.74 -12.97 -27.90
N THR A 33 2.04 -12.97 -27.58
CA THR A 33 3.07 -13.68 -28.36
C THR A 33 4.40 -13.73 -27.59
N ALA A 34 4.47 -14.58 -26.57
CA ALA A 34 5.75 -14.96 -25.97
C ALA A 34 5.76 -16.45 -25.60
N ALA A 35 5.45 -17.31 -26.57
CA ALA A 35 5.88 -18.71 -26.56
C ALA A 35 5.73 -19.25 -27.98
N LEU A 36 6.84 -19.59 -28.63
CA LEU A 36 7.01 -20.68 -29.62
C LEU A 36 8.26 -20.41 -30.46
N CYS A 37 9.35 -21.11 -30.16
CA CYS A 37 10.41 -21.41 -31.14
C CYS A 37 11.07 -22.74 -30.74
N HIS A 38 10.58 -23.83 -31.34
CA HIS A 38 11.32 -25.08 -31.48
C HIS A 38 11.65 -25.29 -32.96
N GLY A 39 12.94 -25.49 -33.26
CA GLY A 39 13.42 -26.28 -34.41
C GLY A 39 13.56 -25.57 -35.76
N GLY A 40 14.79 -25.60 -36.31
CA GLY A 40 15.03 -25.64 -37.76
C GLY A 40 15.38 -24.31 -38.46
N ALA A 41 16.68 -24.08 -38.62
CA ALA A 41 17.37 -23.24 -39.61
C ALA A 41 16.55 -22.19 -40.43
N SER A 42 16.72 -20.90 -40.12
CA SER A 42 17.01 -19.82 -41.09
C SER A 42 17.23 -18.44 -40.43
N ILE A 43 18.42 -17.90 -40.67
CA ILE A 43 18.82 -16.49 -40.90
C ILE A 43 18.16 -15.38 -40.06
N CYS A 44 19.03 -14.68 -39.31
CA CYS A 44 18.74 -13.58 -38.40
C CYS A 44 18.23 -12.30 -39.08
N VAL A 45 17.27 -11.62 -38.44
CA VAL A 45 17.24 -10.15 -38.46
C VAL A 45 17.50 -9.68 -37.04
N SER A 46 18.70 -9.14 -36.81
CA SER A 46 19.02 -8.44 -35.57
C SER A 46 18.18 -7.17 -35.54
N ALA A 47 16.99 -7.26 -34.96
CA ALA A 47 16.25 -6.10 -34.54
C ALA A 47 17.09 -5.44 -33.44
N LYS A 48 17.79 -4.36 -33.79
CA LYS A 48 18.29 -3.40 -32.81
C LYS A 48 17.09 -3.02 -31.94
N ILE A 49 17.05 -3.57 -30.73
CA ILE A 49 16.14 -3.12 -29.68
C ILE A 49 16.37 -1.61 -29.61
N PRO A 50 15.35 -0.77 -29.88
CA PRO A 50 15.48 0.65 -29.64
C PRO A 50 15.91 0.79 -28.20
N ALA A 51 17.05 1.43 -27.96
CA ALA A 51 17.43 1.81 -26.62
C ALA A 51 16.22 2.52 -26.03
N VAL A 52 15.56 1.89 -25.06
CA VAL A 52 14.48 2.51 -24.31
C VAL A 52 15.10 3.79 -23.78
N LYS A 53 14.71 4.93 -24.37
CA LYS A 53 15.01 6.22 -23.77
C LYS A 53 14.53 6.06 -22.34
N ALA A 54 15.45 6.18 -21.38
CA ALA A 54 15.11 6.21 -19.99
C ALA A 54 14.05 7.30 -19.84
N THR A 55 12.77 6.89 -19.82
CA THR A 55 11.68 7.76 -19.45
C THR A 55 11.99 8.06 -18.00
N THR A 56 12.53 9.26 -17.76
CA THR A 56 12.65 9.80 -16.42
C THR A 56 11.24 9.79 -15.87
N GLN A 57 10.92 8.80 -15.05
CA GLN A 57 9.61 8.69 -14.43
C GLN A 57 9.33 10.01 -13.71
N ALA A 58 8.31 10.71 -14.17
CA ALA A 58 7.93 11.98 -13.61
C ALA A 58 7.15 11.74 -12.33
N VAL A 59 7.44 12.57 -11.32
CA VAL A 59 6.66 12.63 -10.09
C VAL A 59 5.26 13.11 -10.47
N GLN A 60 4.24 12.38 -10.03
CA GLN A 60 2.85 12.70 -10.34
C GLN A 60 2.30 13.73 -9.36
N SER A 61 1.29 14.49 -9.77
CA SER A 61 0.72 15.60 -8.98
C SER A 61 -0.01 15.18 -7.69
N TRP A 62 -0.33 13.89 -7.56
CA TRP A 62 -0.89 13.29 -6.36
C TRP A 62 0.19 12.81 -5.37
N MET A 63 1.43 12.62 -5.83
CA MET A 63 2.52 12.20 -4.95
C MET A 63 2.97 13.37 -4.07
N SER A 64 3.33 13.07 -2.83
CA SER A 64 4.06 14.01 -1.99
C SER A 64 5.36 14.47 -2.69
N PRO A 65 5.72 15.76 -2.65
CA PRO A 65 7.00 16.26 -3.17
C PRO A 65 8.23 15.54 -2.60
N ASP A 66 8.10 15.00 -1.39
CA ASP A 66 9.10 14.18 -0.70
C ASP A 66 9.54 12.95 -1.54
N VAL A 67 8.64 12.38 -2.36
CA VAL A 67 8.95 11.28 -3.28
C VAL A 67 9.93 11.74 -4.36
N GLY A 68 9.66 12.90 -4.97
CA GLY A 68 10.56 13.50 -5.95
C GLY A 68 11.93 13.84 -5.40
N ALA A 69 11.98 14.38 -4.19
CA ALA A 69 13.22 14.68 -3.48
C ALA A 69 14.04 13.40 -3.21
N ALA A 70 13.38 12.32 -2.76
CA ALA A 70 14.04 11.02 -2.55
C ALA A 70 14.61 10.45 -3.85
N TRP A 71 13.85 10.53 -4.95
CA TRP A 71 14.29 10.07 -6.26
C TRP A 71 15.47 10.86 -6.80
N ALA A 72 15.47 12.18 -6.64
CA ALA A 72 16.57 13.06 -7.01
C ALA A 72 17.83 12.74 -6.20
N ALA A 73 17.69 12.33 -4.94
CA ALA A 73 18.77 11.83 -4.09
C ALA A 73 19.20 10.37 -4.41
N GLY A 74 18.58 9.72 -5.40
CA GLY A 74 18.93 8.37 -5.86
C GLY A 74 18.22 7.21 -5.14
N TYR A 75 17.31 7.51 -4.21
CA TYR A 75 16.57 6.50 -3.45
C TYR A 75 15.22 6.21 -4.11
N LYS A 76 15.10 5.04 -4.74
CA LYS A 76 13.93 4.64 -5.54
C LYS A 76 13.37 3.27 -5.18
N GLY A 77 13.83 2.66 -4.08
CA GLY A 77 13.39 1.31 -3.68
C GLY A 77 14.29 0.16 -4.11
N LYS A 78 15.44 0.44 -4.73
CA LYS A 78 16.37 -0.60 -5.21
C LYS A 78 16.78 -1.56 -4.09
N GLY A 79 16.71 -2.86 -4.37
CA GLY A 79 17.11 -3.92 -3.43
C GLY A 79 16.03 -4.32 -2.43
N VAL A 80 14.85 -3.70 -2.49
CA VAL A 80 13.68 -4.05 -1.69
C VAL A 80 12.65 -4.76 -2.56
N THR A 81 11.96 -5.74 -1.98
CA THR A 81 10.78 -6.38 -2.60
C THR A 81 9.52 -5.91 -1.90
N ILE A 82 8.57 -5.35 -2.67
CA ILE A 82 7.21 -5.08 -2.20
C ILE A 82 6.30 -6.17 -2.73
N THR A 83 5.60 -6.88 -1.85
CA THR A 83 4.56 -7.84 -2.23
C THR A 83 3.20 -7.27 -1.88
N ILE A 84 2.37 -7.11 -2.90
CA ILE A 84 1.00 -6.62 -2.78
C ILE A 84 0.11 -7.85 -2.60
N VAL A 85 -0.48 -7.98 -1.41
CA VAL A 85 -1.43 -9.05 -1.10
C VAL A 85 -2.83 -8.46 -1.22
N ASP A 86 -3.56 -8.85 -2.25
CA ASP A 86 -4.83 -8.21 -2.61
C ASP A 86 -5.64 -9.11 -3.54
N ASP A 87 -6.74 -8.59 -4.05
CA ASP A 87 -7.55 -9.18 -5.11
C ASP A 87 -6.95 -8.92 -6.51
N PHE A 88 -6.55 -9.99 -7.17
CA PHE A 88 -6.06 -9.99 -8.55
C PHE A 88 -6.89 -10.92 -9.45
N SER A 89 -7.98 -11.49 -8.95
CA SER A 89 -8.72 -12.56 -9.63
C SER A 89 -10.21 -12.29 -9.75
N SER A 90 -10.80 -11.40 -8.94
CA SER A 90 -12.21 -11.06 -9.06
C SER A 90 -12.54 -10.38 -10.39
N SER A 91 -13.82 -10.33 -10.73
CA SER A 91 -14.32 -9.54 -11.85
C SER A 91 -14.59 -8.07 -11.49
N SER A 92 -14.42 -7.68 -10.23
CA SER A 92 -14.68 -6.32 -9.77
C SER A 92 -13.59 -5.38 -10.24
N ARG A 93 -13.97 -4.34 -10.98
CA ARG A 93 -13.06 -3.34 -11.55
C ARG A 93 -13.68 -1.96 -11.40
N PHE A 94 -12.84 -0.95 -11.34
CA PHE A 94 -13.26 0.44 -11.23
C PHE A 94 -12.24 1.37 -11.87
N SER A 95 -12.72 2.56 -12.23
CA SER A 95 -11.92 3.56 -12.93
C SER A 95 -11.10 4.42 -11.97
N GLY A 96 -9.95 4.88 -12.43
CA GLY A 96 -9.04 5.78 -11.72
C GLY A 96 -7.98 6.33 -12.67
N ASN A 97 -7.14 7.23 -12.18
CA ASN A 97 -6.10 7.87 -12.99
C ASN A 97 -4.92 8.34 -12.11
N PHE A 98 -3.80 7.62 -12.12
CA PHE A 98 -2.58 8.04 -11.43
C PHE A 98 -1.75 9.09 -12.20
N GLY A 99 -2.36 9.88 -13.08
CA GLY A 99 -1.70 10.90 -13.89
C GLY A 99 -1.14 10.37 -15.22
N ILE A 100 -1.42 9.12 -15.57
CA ILE A 100 -1.01 8.50 -16.84
C ILE A 100 -2.19 8.13 -17.75
N GLY A 101 -3.37 8.67 -17.45
CA GLY A 101 -4.61 8.39 -18.16
C GLY A 101 -5.57 7.54 -17.34
N THR A 102 -6.86 7.62 -17.68
CA THR A 102 -7.88 6.80 -17.02
C THR A 102 -7.69 5.34 -17.38
N GLN A 103 -7.65 4.48 -16.37
CA GLN A 103 -7.61 3.02 -16.54
C GLN A 103 -8.81 2.39 -15.83
N TYR A 104 -9.06 1.10 -16.10
CA TYR A 104 -10.13 0.32 -15.49
C TYR A 104 -9.56 -0.98 -14.94
N GLN A 105 -9.27 -1.00 -13.63
CA GLN A 105 -8.47 -2.03 -12.99
C GLN A 105 -9.18 -2.66 -11.78
N ARG A 106 -8.72 -3.85 -11.39
CA ARG A 106 -9.08 -4.45 -10.10
C ARG A 106 -8.43 -3.68 -8.95
N HIS A 107 -8.92 -3.93 -7.74
CA HIS A 107 -8.38 -3.29 -6.54
C HIS A 107 -6.88 -3.56 -6.35
N GLY A 108 -6.44 -4.82 -6.45
CA GLY A 108 -5.02 -5.17 -6.32
C GLY A 108 -4.13 -4.64 -7.44
N GLU A 109 -4.67 -4.49 -8.65
CA GLU A 109 -3.97 -3.90 -9.79
C GLU A 109 -3.65 -2.42 -9.51
N TRP A 110 -4.64 -1.66 -8.98
CA TRP A 110 -4.43 -0.27 -8.58
C TRP A 110 -3.41 -0.12 -7.44
N THR A 111 -3.55 -0.87 -6.34
CA THR A 111 -2.64 -0.74 -5.18
C THR A 111 -1.21 -1.16 -5.54
N ARG A 112 -1.05 -2.11 -6.46
CA ARG A 112 0.23 -2.49 -7.03
C ARG A 112 0.84 -1.40 -7.90
N GLU A 113 0.06 -0.81 -8.81
CA GLU A 113 0.54 0.28 -9.64
C GLU A 113 1.01 1.45 -8.78
N GLU A 114 0.23 1.85 -7.78
CA GLU A 114 0.58 2.94 -6.86
C GLU A 114 1.92 2.71 -6.15
N ALA A 115 2.11 1.53 -5.54
CA ALA A 115 3.36 1.18 -4.88
C ALA A 115 4.55 1.19 -5.88
N SER A 116 4.33 0.68 -7.09
CA SER A 116 5.35 0.68 -8.16
C SER A 116 5.69 2.09 -8.64
N MET A 117 4.71 3.00 -8.61
CA MET A 117 4.91 4.38 -8.99
C MET A 117 5.66 5.16 -7.93
N ILE A 118 5.48 4.86 -6.64
CA ILE A 118 6.23 5.48 -5.54
C ILE A 118 7.68 4.95 -5.46
N ALA A 119 7.88 3.62 -5.54
CA ALA A 119 9.17 2.97 -5.40
C ALA A 119 9.58 2.21 -6.68
N PRO A 120 9.89 2.91 -7.78
CA PRO A 120 10.00 2.30 -9.10
C PRO A 120 11.21 1.41 -9.34
N ALA A 121 12.20 1.44 -8.45
CA ALA A 121 13.34 0.53 -8.50
C ALA A 121 13.17 -0.68 -7.56
N ALA A 122 12.05 -0.77 -6.81
CA ALA A 122 11.73 -1.95 -6.02
C ALA A 122 11.25 -3.10 -6.90
N ALA A 123 11.50 -4.34 -6.46
CA ALA A 123 10.88 -5.50 -7.07
C ALA A 123 9.42 -5.60 -6.60
N ILE A 124 8.46 -5.50 -7.52
CA ILE A 124 7.03 -5.58 -7.20
C ILE A 124 6.50 -6.98 -7.49
N ARG A 125 5.85 -7.59 -6.50
CA ARG A 125 5.18 -8.88 -6.60
C ARG A 125 3.70 -8.74 -6.29
N SER A 126 2.88 -9.56 -6.95
CA SER A 126 1.47 -9.72 -6.63
C SER A 126 1.25 -11.06 -5.95
N LYS A 127 0.40 -11.08 -4.93
CA LYS A 127 -0.10 -12.30 -4.30
C LYS A 127 -1.61 -12.16 -4.17
N ASP A 128 -2.33 -12.96 -4.94
CA ASP A 128 -3.77 -13.02 -4.80
C ASP A 128 -4.13 -13.62 -3.43
N PHE A 129 -5.03 -12.95 -2.68
CA PHE A 129 -5.40 -13.35 -1.32
C PHE A 129 -6.31 -14.59 -1.23
N SER A 130 -6.73 -15.15 -2.36
CA SER A 130 -7.67 -16.28 -2.46
C SER A 130 -6.98 -17.63 -2.68
N THR A 131 -5.65 -17.66 -2.86
CA THR A 131 -4.95 -18.87 -3.28
C THR A 131 -4.65 -19.88 -2.16
N SER A 132 -4.98 -19.57 -0.91
CA SER A 132 -4.73 -20.43 0.27
C SER A 132 -3.28 -20.88 0.46
N SER A 133 -2.31 -20.02 0.16
CA SER A 133 -0.87 -20.26 0.29
C SER A 133 -0.13 -19.11 1.00
N ALA A 134 0.91 -19.46 1.76
CA ALA A 134 1.73 -18.49 2.48
C ALA A 134 2.34 -17.44 1.53
N VAL A 135 2.52 -16.21 2.02
CA VAL A 135 3.16 -15.14 1.23
C VAL A 135 4.67 -15.42 1.17
N PRO A 136 5.26 -15.63 -0.02
CA PRO A 136 6.67 -15.94 -0.12
C PRO A 136 7.52 -14.66 0.04
N LEU A 137 8.51 -14.70 0.92
CA LEU A 137 9.51 -13.64 1.04
C LEU A 137 10.62 -13.80 -0.01
N ALA A 138 11.14 -12.67 -0.50
CA ALA A 138 12.33 -12.63 -1.32
C ALA A 138 13.61 -12.54 -0.46
N ARG A 139 14.77 -12.70 -1.09
CA ARG A 139 16.04 -12.35 -0.47
C ARG A 139 16.14 -10.83 -0.30
N GLY A 140 16.61 -10.37 0.85
CA GLY A 140 16.77 -8.95 1.16
C GLY A 140 15.62 -8.39 1.99
N LEU A 141 15.41 -7.07 1.92
CA LEU A 141 14.32 -6.41 2.65
C LEU A 141 12.97 -6.67 1.95
N ASN A 142 11.97 -7.04 2.74
CA ASN A 142 10.61 -7.31 2.26
C ASN A 142 9.62 -6.35 2.89
N VAL A 143 8.69 -5.86 2.07
CA VAL A 143 7.53 -5.06 2.46
C VAL A 143 6.28 -5.77 1.95
N LEU A 144 5.30 -5.96 2.82
CA LEU A 144 4.00 -6.53 2.49
C LEU A 144 2.95 -5.44 2.59
N ASN A 145 2.25 -5.19 1.48
CA ASN A 145 1.12 -4.28 1.45
C ASN A 145 -0.19 -5.06 1.60
N LEU A 146 -0.99 -4.68 2.58
CA LEU A 146 -2.30 -5.27 2.89
C LEU A 146 -3.37 -4.19 2.77
N SER A 147 -3.91 -4.02 1.57
CA SER A 147 -5.01 -3.09 1.30
C SER A 147 -6.38 -3.76 1.42
N TYR A 148 -6.51 -4.75 2.30
CA TYR A 148 -7.73 -5.51 2.55
C TYR A 148 -7.91 -5.75 4.05
N GLY A 149 -9.12 -6.13 4.47
CA GLY A 149 -9.42 -6.52 5.85
C GLY A 149 -9.99 -7.93 5.97
N MET A 150 -9.96 -8.48 7.19
CA MET A 150 -10.49 -9.80 7.53
C MET A 150 -11.65 -9.66 8.50
N TYR A 151 -12.84 -9.46 7.96
CA TYR A 151 -14.03 -9.15 8.76
C TYR A 151 -14.81 -10.42 9.10
N THR A 152 -15.21 -10.52 10.37
CA THR A 152 -16.26 -11.43 10.80
C THR A 152 -17.00 -10.82 12.01
N THR A 153 -17.99 -11.54 12.52
CA THR A 153 -18.76 -11.13 13.70
C THR A 153 -17.83 -10.74 14.86
N ALA A 154 -18.10 -9.60 15.48
CA ALA A 154 -17.34 -9.13 16.63
C ALA A 154 -17.53 -10.06 17.85
N GLY A 155 -16.56 -10.02 18.77
CA GLY A 155 -16.64 -10.75 20.05
C GLY A 155 -15.84 -12.06 20.11
N TYR A 156 -15.17 -12.46 19.03
CA TYR A 156 -14.12 -13.48 19.11
C TYR A 156 -12.82 -12.88 19.64
N SER A 157 -11.99 -13.71 20.23
CA SER A 157 -10.56 -13.43 20.40
C SER A 157 -9.79 -13.81 19.14
N VAL A 158 -8.64 -13.15 18.89
CA VAL A 158 -7.76 -13.45 17.75
C VAL A 158 -7.36 -14.94 17.68
N ASN A 159 -7.23 -15.60 18.83
CA ASN A 159 -6.87 -17.03 18.90
C ASN A 159 -8.00 -17.97 18.47
N GLN A 160 -9.24 -17.46 18.34
CA GLN A 160 -10.38 -18.21 17.81
C GLN A 160 -10.51 -18.07 16.29
N ILE A 161 -9.72 -17.20 15.67
CA ILE A 161 -9.71 -17.02 14.22
C ILE A 161 -8.83 -18.09 13.59
N TRP A 162 -9.40 -18.85 12.66
CA TRP A 162 -8.63 -19.80 11.87
C TRP A 162 -8.01 -19.09 10.68
N TRP A 163 -6.73 -18.73 10.82
CA TRP A 163 -5.99 -18.01 9.79
C TRP A 163 -5.64 -18.93 8.62
N ALA A 164 -5.97 -18.48 7.40
CA ALA A 164 -5.44 -19.10 6.20
C ALA A 164 -3.89 -18.94 6.15
N PRO A 165 -3.18 -19.76 5.36
CA PRO A 165 -1.73 -19.70 5.28
C PRO A 165 -1.17 -18.31 4.94
N GLU A 166 -1.88 -17.52 4.14
CA GLU A 166 -1.59 -16.11 3.85
C GLU A 166 -1.47 -15.28 5.12
N GLU A 167 -2.59 -15.07 5.83
CA GLU A 167 -2.65 -14.23 7.02
C GLU A 167 -1.75 -14.77 8.13
N SER A 168 -1.71 -16.10 8.30
CA SER A 168 -0.82 -16.75 9.27
C SER A 168 0.65 -16.41 9.02
N SER A 169 1.08 -16.47 7.75
CA SER A 169 2.46 -16.10 7.36
C SER A 169 2.74 -14.61 7.60
N ILE A 170 1.82 -13.73 7.21
CA ILE A 170 1.91 -12.28 7.42
C ILE A 170 2.05 -11.93 8.91
N ILE A 171 1.16 -12.47 9.75
CA ILE A 171 1.18 -12.25 11.22
C ILE A 171 2.50 -12.76 11.81
N SER A 172 2.99 -13.92 11.34
CA SER A 172 4.29 -14.45 11.75
C SER A 172 5.45 -13.52 11.33
N TYR A 173 5.45 -12.98 10.11
CA TYR A 173 6.48 -12.06 9.66
C TYR A 173 6.48 -10.74 10.42
N ALA A 174 5.29 -10.20 10.70
CA ALA A 174 5.12 -9.01 11.53
C ALA A 174 5.66 -9.25 12.95
N THR A 175 5.34 -10.41 13.53
CA THR A 175 5.80 -10.80 14.88
C THR A 175 7.31 -10.96 14.96
N LYS A 176 7.92 -11.62 13.95
CA LYS A 176 9.35 -11.92 13.92
C LYS A 176 10.21 -10.77 13.39
N GLY A 177 9.60 -9.70 12.86
CA GLY A 177 10.29 -8.62 12.18
C GLY A 177 10.99 -9.07 10.89
N SER A 178 10.44 -10.05 10.18
CA SER A 178 11.03 -10.59 8.94
C SER A 178 10.58 -9.85 7.67
N ALA A 179 9.49 -9.08 7.76
CA ALA A 179 9.03 -8.17 6.72
C ALA A 179 8.31 -6.98 7.36
N ILE A 180 8.32 -5.84 6.68
CA ILE A 180 7.51 -4.67 7.03
C ILE A 180 6.09 -4.94 6.56
N VAL A 181 5.09 -4.68 7.38
CA VAL A 181 3.68 -4.91 7.04
C VAL A 181 2.95 -3.57 7.07
N SER A 182 2.57 -3.08 5.90
CA SER A 182 1.74 -1.87 5.74
C SER A 182 0.28 -2.31 5.59
N LYS A 183 -0.56 -2.02 6.58
CA LYS A 183 -1.97 -2.42 6.64
C LYS A 183 -2.87 -1.20 6.54
N ALA A 184 -3.75 -1.18 5.54
CA ALA A 184 -4.80 -0.18 5.44
C ALA A 184 -5.70 -0.23 6.70
N ALA A 185 -5.94 0.92 7.32
CA ALA A 185 -6.66 1.00 8.61
C ALA A 185 -8.16 0.67 8.54
N GLY A 186 -8.75 0.66 7.33
CA GLY A 186 -10.20 0.52 7.11
C GLY A 186 -10.88 1.85 6.78
N ASN A 187 -12.13 1.78 6.33
CA ASN A 187 -12.86 2.90 5.71
C ASN A 187 -14.22 3.18 6.37
N ASP A 188 -14.31 2.95 7.68
CA ASP A 188 -15.56 2.97 8.44
C ASP A 188 -15.64 4.15 9.42
N SER A 189 -14.66 5.06 9.39
CA SER A 189 -14.57 6.21 10.31
C SER A 189 -14.59 5.83 11.79
N ILE A 190 -13.95 4.71 12.15
CA ILE A 190 -13.83 4.22 13.53
C ILE A 190 -12.37 4.07 13.95
N ALA A 191 -12.13 3.86 15.24
CA ALA A 191 -10.80 3.45 15.71
C ALA A 191 -10.38 2.11 15.09
N VAL A 192 -9.09 1.94 14.77
CA VAL A 192 -8.53 0.64 14.34
C VAL A 192 -8.85 -0.43 15.38
N GLY A 193 -9.29 -1.59 14.90
CA GLY A 193 -9.79 -2.67 15.76
C GLY A 193 -11.17 -2.40 16.37
N GLY A 194 -11.86 -1.32 16.00
CA GLY A 194 -13.22 -1.05 16.41
C GLY A 194 -14.24 -1.97 15.73
N VAL A 195 -15.49 -1.92 16.22
CA VAL A 195 -16.62 -2.69 15.68
C VAL A 195 -17.52 -1.77 14.87
N THR A 196 -17.91 -2.19 13.67
CA THR A 196 -18.87 -1.51 12.79
C THR A 196 -19.87 -2.52 12.26
N GLY A 197 -21.17 -2.21 12.29
CA GLY A 197 -22.20 -3.13 11.80
C GLY A 197 -22.19 -4.53 12.44
N GLY A 198 -21.68 -4.66 13.68
CA GLY A 198 -21.49 -5.95 14.36
C GLY A 198 -20.31 -6.80 13.85
N GLN A 199 -19.49 -6.25 12.96
CA GLN A 199 -18.27 -6.88 12.43
C GLN A 199 -17.01 -6.15 12.92
N GLN A 200 -15.89 -6.84 12.85
CA GLN A 200 -14.58 -6.34 13.28
C GLN A 200 -13.49 -6.87 12.35
N ASP A 201 -12.49 -6.05 12.02
CA ASP A 201 -11.33 -6.51 11.26
C ASP A 201 -10.36 -7.25 12.20
N TYR A 202 -10.35 -8.58 12.10
CA TYR A 202 -9.49 -9.41 12.94
C TYR A 202 -8.03 -9.39 12.50
N LEU A 203 -7.75 -9.04 11.24
CA LEU A 203 -6.35 -8.91 10.79
C LEU A 203 -5.72 -7.69 11.46
N ASP A 204 -6.49 -6.60 11.63
CA ASP A 204 -6.03 -5.47 12.43
C ASP A 204 -5.71 -5.92 13.85
N LEU A 205 -6.67 -6.57 14.53
CA LEU A 205 -6.46 -7.06 15.90
C LEU A 205 -5.23 -7.97 16.05
N ALA A 206 -4.98 -8.84 15.07
CA ALA A 206 -3.85 -9.75 15.08
C ALA A 206 -2.49 -9.06 14.87
N LEU A 207 -2.51 -7.88 14.24
CA LEU A 207 -1.33 -7.06 13.95
C LEU A 207 -1.05 -6.01 15.03
N ILE A 208 -2.00 -5.72 15.93
CA ILE A 208 -1.77 -4.81 17.06
C ILE A 208 -0.59 -5.32 17.91
N GLY A 209 0.36 -4.43 18.18
CA GLY A 209 1.56 -4.70 18.97
C GLY A 209 2.63 -5.52 18.26
N LYS A 210 2.51 -5.77 16.95
CA LYS A 210 3.58 -6.43 16.19
C LYS A 210 4.63 -5.41 15.73
N PRO A 211 5.93 -5.70 15.91
CA PRO A 211 6.99 -4.70 15.79
C PRO A 211 7.17 -4.11 14.39
N THR A 212 6.68 -4.78 13.34
CA THR A 212 6.80 -4.28 11.95
C THR A 212 5.45 -4.04 11.27
N ALA A 213 4.35 -4.12 12.01
CA ALA A 213 3.03 -3.77 11.49
C ALA A 213 2.81 -2.26 11.62
N ILE A 214 2.41 -1.63 10.53
CA ILE A 214 2.05 -0.22 10.47
C ILE A 214 0.61 -0.14 9.99
N PHE A 215 -0.26 0.45 10.81
CA PHE A 215 -1.61 0.80 10.40
C PHE A 215 -1.59 2.13 9.66
N VAL A 216 -2.27 2.20 8.52
CA VAL A 216 -2.18 3.34 7.61
C VAL A 216 -3.56 3.96 7.40
N GLY A 217 -3.74 5.14 7.99
CA GLY A 217 -4.88 6.02 7.73
C GLY A 217 -4.66 6.91 6.50
N ALA A 218 -5.76 7.45 5.97
CA ALA A 218 -5.74 8.33 4.81
C ALA A 218 -5.99 9.78 5.22
N LEU A 219 -5.16 10.69 4.71
CA LEU A 219 -5.44 12.12 4.66
C LEU A 219 -6.12 12.46 3.34
N SER A 220 -6.96 13.49 3.34
CA SER A 220 -7.61 13.95 2.09
C SER A 220 -6.62 14.53 1.08
N THR A 221 -5.46 15.01 1.55
CA THR A 221 -4.39 15.62 0.76
C THR A 221 -3.05 15.44 1.47
N ASN A 222 -1.94 15.62 0.76
CA ASN A 222 -0.62 15.71 1.38
C ASN A 222 -0.51 17.00 2.19
N GLY A 223 -0.12 16.90 3.45
CA GLY A 223 -0.02 18.05 4.34
C GLY A 223 1.24 18.87 4.11
N THR A 224 1.12 20.18 4.31
CA THR A 224 2.25 21.12 4.37
C THR A 224 2.12 22.00 5.61
N THR A 225 3.20 22.69 5.99
CA THR A 225 3.16 23.60 7.16
C THR A 225 2.27 24.82 6.93
N SER A 226 2.05 25.22 5.67
CA SER A 226 1.17 26.33 5.28
C SER A 226 -0.26 25.89 4.98
N SER A 227 -0.44 24.67 4.47
CA SER A 227 -1.74 24.06 4.20
C SER A 227 -1.78 22.69 4.85
N LYS A 228 -2.28 22.66 6.08
CA LYS A 228 -2.33 21.44 6.89
C LYS A 228 -3.42 20.51 6.38
N ALA A 229 -3.13 19.22 6.36
CA ALA A 229 -4.06 18.17 6.00
C ALA A 229 -4.93 17.76 7.19
N GLN A 230 -6.07 17.15 6.87
CA GLN A 230 -6.97 16.53 7.82
C GLN A 230 -7.19 15.07 7.42
N LEU A 231 -7.62 14.26 8.40
CA LEU A 231 -8.00 12.88 8.14
C LEU A 231 -9.14 12.86 7.11
N ALA A 232 -9.05 11.97 6.12
CA ALA A 232 -10.12 11.75 5.18
C ALA A 232 -11.37 11.24 5.93
N TRP A 233 -12.55 11.70 5.53
CA TRP A 233 -13.80 11.44 6.26
C TRP A 233 -14.10 9.95 6.45
N TYR A 234 -13.68 9.10 5.51
CA TYR A 234 -13.87 7.65 5.55
C TYR A 234 -12.81 6.92 6.39
N SER A 235 -11.64 7.53 6.64
CA SER A 235 -10.52 6.80 7.21
C SER A 235 -10.81 6.35 8.63
N ASN A 236 -10.53 5.08 8.94
CA ASN A 236 -10.32 4.70 10.32
C ASN A 236 -9.15 5.46 10.92
N TYR A 237 -9.16 5.65 12.24
CA TYR A 237 -8.21 6.46 13.01
C TYR A 237 -7.56 5.65 14.14
N ALA A 238 -6.50 6.19 14.76
CA ALA A 238 -5.70 5.43 15.71
C ALA A 238 -6.47 4.98 16.98
N GLY A 239 -7.44 5.76 17.44
CA GLY A 239 -8.20 5.48 18.67
C GLY A 239 -7.40 5.71 19.94
N SER A 240 -7.90 5.22 21.07
CA SER A 240 -7.30 5.44 22.39
C SER A 240 -6.23 4.40 22.78
N ASP A 241 -6.06 3.31 22.02
CA ASP A 241 -5.05 2.29 22.32
C ASP A 241 -3.64 2.81 21.99
N PRO A 242 -2.77 3.03 22.99
CA PRO A 242 -1.42 3.52 22.74
C PRO A 242 -0.58 2.57 21.88
N THR A 243 -0.91 1.27 21.87
CA THR A 243 -0.25 0.27 21.02
C THR A 243 -0.54 0.56 19.55
N VAL A 244 -1.79 0.89 19.21
CA VAL A 244 -2.16 1.34 17.86
C VAL A 244 -1.54 2.69 17.56
N GLN A 245 -1.70 3.68 18.44
CA GLN A 245 -1.16 5.03 18.22
C GLN A 245 0.34 5.02 17.92
N SER A 246 1.10 4.13 18.57
CA SER A 246 2.54 3.99 18.37
C SER A 246 2.95 3.41 17.02
N HIS A 247 2.03 2.74 16.31
CA HIS A 247 2.23 2.06 15.02
C HIS A 247 1.26 2.54 13.93
N PHE A 248 0.64 3.70 14.12
CA PHE A 248 -0.30 4.27 13.17
C PHE A 248 0.32 5.48 12.46
N LEU A 249 0.29 5.47 11.14
CA LEU A 249 0.71 6.58 10.27
C LEU A 249 -0.44 7.02 9.39
N VAL A 250 -0.38 8.28 8.95
CA VAL A 250 -1.28 8.81 7.93
C VAL A 250 -0.49 9.32 6.72
N VAL A 251 -1.12 9.31 5.55
CA VAL A 251 -0.54 9.88 4.32
C VAL A 251 -1.63 10.36 3.37
N GLY A 252 -1.34 11.34 2.52
CA GLY A 252 -2.27 11.88 1.53
C GLY A 252 -2.59 10.89 0.41
N VAL A 253 -3.87 10.68 0.13
CA VAL A 253 -4.37 9.82 -0.97
C VAL A 253 -4.80 10.63 -2.21
N GLU A 254 -5.09 11.93 -2.05
CA GLU A 254 -5.38 12.86 -3.17
C GLU A 254 -6.48 12.34 -4.13
N GLY A 255 -7.54 11.73 -3.58
CA GLY A 255 -8.61 11.12 -4.36
C GLY A 255 -9.31 12.06 -5.34
N ASP A 256 -9.33 13.38 -5.07
CA ASP A 256 -9.86 14.39 -5.99
C ASP A 256 -9.06 14.48 -7.30
N LYS A 257 -7.78 14.08 -7.28
CA LYS A 257 -6.92 14.03 -8.47
C LYS A 257 -6.96 12.69 -9.17
N THR A 258 -7.05 11.61 -8.39
CA THR A 258 -6.88 10.24 -8.91
C THR A 258 -8.20 9.53 -9.21
N GLY A 259 -9.30 9.99 -8.61
CA GLY A 259 -10.58 9.27 -8.57
C GLY A 259 -10.58 8.07 -7.63
N LEU A 260 -9.50 7.86 -6.86
CA LEU A 260 -9.29 6.69 -6.00
C LEU A 260 -9.31 7.13 -4.53
N TYR A 261 -10.20 6.53 -3.73
CA TYR A 261 -10.40 6.88 -2.33
C TYR A 261 -10.35 5.62 -1.46
N GLY A 262 -9.74 5.74 -0.28
CA GLY A 262 -9.65 4.65 0.69
C GLY A 262 -8.26 4.54 1.32
N THR A 263 -8.21 4.02 2.54
CA THR A 263 -6.96 3.65 3.21
C THR A 263 -6.20 2.57 2.44
N SER A 264 -6.89 1.83 1.57
CA SER A 264 -6.31 0.93 0.57
C SER A 264 -5.29 1.58 -0.35
N PHE A 265 -5.39 2.90 -0.60
CA PHE A 265 -4.44 3.68 -1.40
C PHE A 265 -3.42 4.43 -0.53
N ALA A 266 -3.66 4.52 0.79
CA ALA A 266 -2.67 5.05 1.72
C ALA A 266 -1.56 4.00 2.02
N ALA A 267 -1.96 2.75 2.26
CA ALA A 267 -1.06 1.64 2.55
C ALA A 267 0.05 1.39 1.49
N PRO A 268 -0.22 1.43 0.16
CA PRO A 268 0.81 1.24 -0.86
C PRO A 268 1.80 2.41 -0.92
N ILE A 269 1.38 3.63 -0.57
CA ILE A 269 2.30 4.78 -0.44
C ILE A 269 3.30 4.53 0.68
N ILE A 270 2.84 4.10 1.87
CA ILE A 270 3.72 3.73 2.99
C ILE A 270 4.63 2.55 2.63
N SER A 271 4.10 1.57 1.88
CA SER A 271 4.91 0.46 1.36
C SER A 271 6.05 0.95 0.46
N GLY A 272 5.74 1.89 -0.43
CA GLY A 272 6.73 2.55 -1.26
C GLY A 272 7.75 3.36 -0.45
N TYR A 273 7.31 4.06 0.61
CA TYR A 273 8.21 4.83 1.47
C TYR A 273 9.19 3.91 2.20
N ALA A 274 8.71 2.80 2.76
CA ALA A 274 9.54 1.78 3.38
C ALA A 274 10.60 1.24 2.40
N ALA A 275 10.24 1.01 1.14
CA ALA A 275 11.18 0.57 0.13
C ALA A 275 12.23 1.64 -0.21
N ILE A 276 11.82 2.90 -0.38
CA ILE A 276 12.73 4.03 -0.62
C ILE A 276 13.76 4.13 0.51
N ILE A 277 13.31 4.12 1.77
CA ILE A 277 14.18 4.18 2.95
C ILE A 277 15.11 2.96 2.99
N GLY A 278 14.60 1.76 2.73
CA GLY A 278 15.39 0.54 2.64
C GLY A 278 16.47 0.57 1.56
N SER A 279 16.23 1.30 0.45
CA SER A 279 17.23 1.48 -0.60
C SER A 279 18.39 2.39 -0.20
N LYS A 280 18.19 3.28 0.78
CA LYS A 280 19.27 4.05 1.42
C LYS A 280 19.98 3.20 2.47
N PHE A 281 19.23 2.64 3.41
CA PHE A 281 19.76 1.91 4.56
C PHE A 281 19.80 0.40 4.29
N THR A 282 20.62 -0.02 3.34
CA THR A 282 20.63 -1.39 2.79
C THR A 282 20.99 -2.51 3.78
N LYS A 283 21.47 -2.16 4.98
CA LYS A 283 21.77 -3.12 6.07
C LYS A 283 20.71 -3.11 7.17
N ALA A 284 19.71 -2.23 7.08
CA ALA A 284 18.68 -2.12 8.10
C ALA A 284 17.72 -3.31 8.05
N THR A 285 17.26 -3.73 9.22
CA THR A 285 16.21 -4.74 9.37
C THR A 285 14.83 -4.12 9.14
N PRO A 286 13.80 -4.95 8.86
CA PRO A 286 12.41 -4.48 8.83
C PRO A 286 12.00 -3.65 10.06
N VAL A 287 12.41 -4.06 11.26
CA VAL A 287 12.13 -3.34 12.52
C VAL A 287 12.73 -1.93 12.50
N GLN A 288 13.97 -1.79 12.04
CA GLN A 288 14.66 -0.50 11.99
C GLN A 288 14.00 0.47 11.01
N ILE A 289 13.59 -0.02 9.83
CA ILE A 289 12.89 0.80 8.83
C ILE A 289 11.49 1.19 9.34
N THR A 290 10.75 0.26 9.97
CA THR A 290 9.46 0.57 10.60
C THR A 290 9.62 1.64 11.68
N ASN A 291 10.59 1.50 12.58
CA ASN A 291 10.85 2.48 13.62
C ASN A 291 11.25 3.84 13.06
N ASP A 292 12.05 3.87 12.00
CA ASP A 292 12.45 5.11 11.35
C ASP A 292 11.24 5.85 10.75
N LEU A 293 10.37 5.15 10.01
CA LEU A 293 9.10 5.72 9.52
C LEU A 293 8.24 6.28 10.65
N LEU A 294 8.06 5.52 11.73
CA LEU A 294 7.21 5.90 12.87
C LEU A 294 7.79 7.09 13.65
N ASN A 295 9.10 7.11 13.87
CA ASN A 295 9.75 8.14 14.69
C ASN A 295 10.01 9.44 13.94
N THR A 296 10.02 9.39 12.61
CA THR A 296 10.25 10.58 11.76
C THR A 296 8.96 11.16 11.18
N ALA A 297 7.81 10.54 11.48
CA ALA A 297 6.49 11.08 11.20
C ALA A 297 6.35 12.51 11.74
N ARG A 298 5.54 13.31 11.04
CA ARG A 298 5.43 14.74 11.28
C ARG A 298 4.01 15.16 11.64
N THR A 299 3.92 16.10 12.58
CA THR A 299 2.65 16.56 13.15
C THR A 299 2.34 18.01 12.77
N ASP A 300 3.35 18.75 12.31
CA ASP A 300 3.27 20.16 11.91
C ASP A 300 2.49 20.37 10.61
N THR A 301 2.18 19.31 9.87
CA THR A 301 1.37 19.30 8.65
C THR A 301 -0.08 18.87 8.89
N LEU A 302 -0.44 18.55 10.13
CA LEU A 302 -1.76 18.04 10.48
C LEU A 302 -2.56 19.10 11.23
N ILE A 303 -3.82 19.29 10.83
CA ILE A 303 -4.74 20.16 11.55
C ILE A 303 -5.01 19.57 12.94
N ASN A 304 -4.83 20.41 13.97
CA ASN A 304 -5.10 20.07 15.37
C ASN A 304 -4.61 18.66 15.76
N TYR A 305 -3.32 18.39 15.55
CA TYR A 305 -2.75 17.07 15.79
C TYR A 305 -3.17 16.49 17.16
N ASP A 306 -3.77 15.31 17.10
CA ASP A 306 -4.15 14.47 18.22
C ASP A 306 -3.66 13.04 17.92
N PRO A 307 -2.84 12.42 18.80
CA PRO A 307 -2.37 11.05 18.59
C PRO A 307 -3.49 10.02 18.51
N SER A 308 -4.65 10.28 19.11
CA SER A 308 -5.81 9.39 18.99
C SER A 308 -6.45 9.43 17.60
N ILE A 309 -6.20 10.48 16.82
CA ILE A 309 -6.67 10.59 15.44
C ILE A 309 -5.57 10.12 14.49
N TYR A 310 -4.35 10.66 14.63
CA TYR A 310 -3.29 10.54 13.64
C TYR A 310 -2.15 9.59 14.03
N GLY A 311 -2.19 8.98 15.21
CA GLY A 311 -1.10 8.15 15.72
C GLY A 311 0.20 8.93 15.81
N LYS A 312 1.24 8.44 15.11
CA LYS A 312 2.56 9.09 15.03
C LYS A 312 2.57 10.34 14.15
N GLY A 313 1.55 10.54 13.31
CA GLY A 313 1.43 11.68 12.40
C GLY A 313 1.60 11.29 10.93
N GLU A 314 1.82 12.29 10.09
CA GLU A 314 1.99 12.11 8.65
C GLU A 314 3.37 11.54 8.33
N ALA A 315 3.43 10.49 7.52
CA ALA A 315 4.71 9.91 7.10
C ALA A 315 5.53 10.91 6.27
N SER A 316 6.85 10.97 6.51
CA SER A 316 7.73 11.95 5.86
C SER A 316 9.04 11.31 5.40
N LEU A 317 9.22 11.16 4.09
CA LEU A 317 10.48 10.65 3.54
C LEU A 317 11.63 11.62 3.78
N SER A 318 11.40 12.93 3.72
CA SER A 318 12.47 13.91 3.95
C SER A 318 13.07 13.77 5.36
N ARG A 319 12.24 13.49 6.38
CA ARG A 319 12.71 13.23 7.74
C ARG A 319 13.29 11.81 7.90
N ALA A 320 12.67 10.78 7.34
CA ALA A 320 13.17 9.40 7.39
C ALA A 320 14.51 9.21 6.65
N LEU A 321 14.72 9.95 5.56
CA LEU A 321 15.97 9.92 4.81
C LEU A 321 17.01 10.92 5.34
N ALA A 322 16.73 11.71 6.37
CA ALA A 322 17.71 12.67 6.91
C ALA A 322 18.87 12.00 7.66
N PRO A 323 18.67 10.95 8.50
CA PRO A 323 19.75 10.32 9.24
C PRO A 323 20.84 9.73 8.35
N VAL A 324 22.09 9.73 8.83
CA VAL A 324 23.21 9.03 8.17
C VAL A 324 23.10 7.52 8.36
N SER A 325 22.54 7.08 9.48
CA SER A 325 22.28 5.69 9.84
C SER A 325 21.05 5.58 10.73
N ILE A 326 20.35 4.45 10.67
CA ILE A 326 19.24 4.12 11.56
C ILE A 326 19.60 2.92 12.45
N ARG A 327 18.99 2.82 13.63
CA ARG A 327 19.31 1.83 14.67
C ARG A 327 18.10 1.01 15.06
#